data_AF-A0A3D2EPW3-F1
#
_entry.id   AF-A0A3D2EPW3-F1
#
_cell.length_a   1.000
_cell.length_b   1.000
_cell.length_c   1.000
_cell.angle_alpha   90.00
_cell.angle_beta   90.00
_cell.angle_gamma   90.00
#
_symmetry.space_group_name_H-M   'P 1'
#
loop_
_entity.id
_entity.type
_entity.pdbx_description
1 polymer ?
#
loop_
_entity_poly.entity_id
_entity_poly.type
_entity_poly.pdbx_seq_one_letter_code
_entity_poly.pdbx_strand_id
1 'polypeptide(L)'
;MVRIRQRQGRHFMDEEGRMFWINGPENFCYLSEQRQWRCGLSFQEVLEWKQCAPSGLVSQRFNSLQAACEAFEHNQVLWSHDLYLRRMGDQMALHRSADDYRPTVMKMAEAAGRAVRPAPWSGRPSTPLSCPVPSVDSSAGLGADSAGDLLHPRRRRRSLREPVH
;
A
#
# COMPACT_ATOMS: atom_id res chain seq x y z
N MET A 1 -19.17 -7.73 13.00
CA MET A 1 -19.03 -8.60 11.81
C MET A 1 -18.66 -7.68 10.67
N VAL A 2 -17.49 -7.84 10.05
CA VAL A 2 -17.10 -6.98 8.91
C VAL A 2 -17.87 -7.49 7.69
N ARG A 3 -18.44 -6.61 6.85
CA ARG A 3 -19.19 -7.04 5.66
C ARG A 3 -18.61 -6.44 4.40
N ILE A 4 -18.79 -7.15 3.29
CA ILE A 4 -18.43 -6.62 1.98
C ILE A 4 -19.51 -5.63 1.55
N ARG A 5 -19.16 -4.34 1.50
CA ARG A 5 -20.09 -3.27 1.12
C ARG A 5 -20.23 -3.16 -0.40
N GLN A 6 -19.13 -3.27 -1.12
CA GLN A 6 -19.09 -3.18 -2.58
C GLN A 6 -18.13 -4.23 -3.13
N ARG A 7 -18.52 -4.89 -4.23
CA ARG A 7 -17.70 -5.91 -4.87
C ARG A 7 -17.83 -5.83 -6.39
N GLN A 8 -16.71 -5.92 -7.09
CA GLN A 8 -16.65 -6.07 -8.53
C GLN A 8 -15.64 -7.17 -8.86
N GLY A 9 -16.14 -8.33 -9.26
CA GLY A 9 -15.33 -9.51 -9.57
C GLY A 9 -14.45 -9.93 -8.39
N ARG A 10 -13.14 -9.68 -8.52
CA ARG A 10 -12.11 -10.08 -7.55
C ARG A 10 -11.66 -8.94 -6.64
N HIS A 11 -12.33 -7.81 -6.67
CA HIS A 11 -12.02 -6.66 -5.83
C HIS A 11 -13.22 -6.32 -4.99
N PHE A 12 -13.00 -5.94 -3.73
CA PHE A 12 -14.08 -5.50 -2.86
C PHE A 12 -13.62 -4.45 -1.85
N MET A 13 -14.59 -3.76 -1.29
CA MET A 13 -14.43 -2.78 -0.23
C MET A 13 -15.37 -3.15 0.92
N ASP A 14 -14.90 -3.06 2.15
CA ASP A 14 -15.71 -3.31 3.34
C ASP A 14 -16.50 -2.06 3.81
N GLU A 15 -17.23 -2.20 4.90
CA GLU A 15 -18.02 -1.11 5.50
C GLU A 15 -17.14 0.03 6.02
N GLU A 16 -15.91 -0.27 6.48
CA GLU A 16 -14.94 0.71 6.95
C GLU A 16 -14.18 1.41 5.80
N GLY A 17 -14.43 1.02 4.54
CA GLY A 17 -13.77 1.60 3.37
C GLY A 17 -12.38 1.04 3.07
N ARG A 18 -11.97 -0.04 3.75
CA ARG A 18 -10.75 -0.78 3.42
C ARG A 18 -11.01 -1.62 2.17
N MET A 19 -9.96 -1.80 1.38
CA MET A 19 -10.06 -2.46 0.08
C MET A 19 -9.24 -3.73 0.06
N PHE A 20 -9.76 -4.74 -0.64
CA PHE A 20 -9.14 -6.04 -0.74
C PHE A 20 -9.22 -6.58 -2.17
N TRP A 21 -8.17 -7.27 -2.58
CA TRP A 21 -8.07 -7.98 -3.85
C TRP A 21 -7.96 -9.48 -3.61
N ILE A 22 -8.66 -10.27 -4.42
CA ILE A 22 -8.57 -11.72 -4.46
C ILE A 22 -7.59 -12.10 -5.57
N ASN A 23 -6.42 -12.59 -5.17
CA ASN A 23 -5.31 -12.91 -6.06
C ASN A 23 -5.18 -14.42 -6.27
N GLY A 24 -4.52 -14.82 -7.35
CA GLY A 24 -4.26 -16.23 -7.67
C GLY A 24 -5.40 -16.94 -8.41
N PRO A 25 -5.24 -18.24 -8.71
CA PRO A 25 -6.26 -19.08 -9.34
C PRO A 25 -7.52 -19.23 -8.48
N GLU A 26 -8.67 -19.58 -9.09
CA GLU A 26 -9.94 -19.69 -8.34
C GLU A 26 -9.88 -20.69 -7.19
N ASN A 27 -9.25 -21.84 -7.41
CA ASN A 27 -9.09 -22.90 -6.43
C ASN A 27 -7.86 -22.75 -5.52
N PHE A 28 -7.12 -21.65 -5.66
CA PHE A 28 -5.89 -21.39 -4.92
C PHE A 28 -5.67 -19.89 -4.75
N CYS A 29 -6.68 -19.22 -4.20
CA CYS A 29 -6.68 -17.77 -4.09
C CYS A 29 -6.31 -17.29 -2.68
N TYR A 30 -5.99 -16.00 -2.57
CA TYR A 30 -5.76 -15.34 -1.28
C TYR A 30 -6.17 -13.87 -1.37
N LEU A 31 -6.50 -13.29 -0.22
CA LEU A 31 -6.84 -11.87 -0.07
C LEU A 31 -5.57 -11.06 0.16
N SER A 32 -5.50 -9.88 -0.45
CA SER A 32 -4.51 -8.86 -0.10
C SER A 32 -5.17 -7.50 0.09
N GLU A 33 -4.83 -6.83 1.19
CA GLU A 33 -5.32 -5.49 1.48
C GLU A 33 -4.63 -4.45 0.58
N GLN A 34 -5.42 -3.50 0.11
CA GLN A 34 -4.99 -2.40 -0.74
C GLN A 34 -5.16 -1.05 -0.01
N ARG A 35 -4.12 -0.24 -0.07
CA ARG A 35 -4.14 1.17 0.37
C ARG A 35 -4.45 2.06 -0.83
N GLN A 36 -5.49 2.88 -0.69
CA GLN A 36 -5.78 3.92 -1.67
C GLN A 36 -4.64 4.94 -1.70
N TRP A 37 -4.25 5.38 -2.89
CA TRP A 37 -3.27 6.45 -3.03
C TRP A 37 -3.86 7.81 -2.68
N ARG A 38 -5.10 8.04 -3.11
CA ARG A 38 -5.79 9.32 -2.94
C ARG A 38 -7.09 9.07 -2.18
N CYS A 39 -7.36 9.92 -1.20
CA CYS A 39 -8.62 9.90 -0.49
C CYS A 39 -9.76 10.48 -1.34
N GLY A 40 -10.99 10.10 -1.03
CA GLY A 40 -12.20 10.65 -1.66
C GLY A 40 -12.41 10.19 -3.10
N LEU A 41 -11.82 9.05 -3.49
CA LEU A 41 -12.17 8.33 -4.71
C LEU A 41 -13.25 7.29 -4.39
N SER A 42 -14.19 7.10 -5.31
CA SER A 42 -15.13 5.99 -5.26
C SER A 42 -14.43 4.67 -5.58
N PHE A 43 -15.01 3.54 -5.16
CA PHE A 43 -14.50 2.21 -5.46
C PHE A 43 -14.29 2.00 -6.98
N GLN A 44 -15.25 2.42 -7.80
CA GLN A 44 -15.16 2.30 -9.25
C GLN A 44 -14.01 3.12 -9.84
N GLU A 45 -13.79 4.34 -9.34
CA GLU A 45 -12.66 5.17 -9.76
C GLU A 45 -11.33 4.56 -9.36
N VAL A 46 -11.23 3.97 -8.17
CA VAL A 46 -10.02 3.26 -7.75
C VAL A 46 -9.70 2.10 -8.68
N LEU A 47 -10.70 1.32 -9.10
CA LEU A 47 -10.49 0.20 -10.01
C LEU A 47 -10.14 0.67 -11.44
N GLU A 48 -10.88 1.64 -11.95
CA GLU A 48 -10.68 2.19 -13.29
C GLU A 48 -9.30 2.83 -13.42
N TRP A 49 -8.91 3.64 -12.43
CA TRP A 49 -7.66 4.40 -12.41
C TRP A 49 -6.52 3.69 -11.65
N LYS A 50 -6.75 2.47 -11.18
CA LYS A 50 -5.80 1.65 -10.40
C LYS A 50 -5.10 2.46 -9.30
N GLN A 51 -5.86 3.29 -8.57
CA GLN A 51 -5.35 4.23 -7.56
C GLN A 51 -5.09 3.60 -6.20
N CYS A 52 -4.33 2.50 -6.18
CA CYS A 52 -4.00 1.81 -4.95
C CYS A 52 -2.71 1.01 -5.05
N ALA A 53 -2.20 0.64 -3.88
CA ALA A 53 -1.01 -0.19 -3.74
C ALA A 53 -1.21 -1.22 -2.62
N PRO A 54 -0.52 -2.36 -2.67
CA PRO A 54 -0.59 -3.36 -1.62
C PRO A 54 -0.14 -2.77 -0.27
N SER A 55 -0.83 -3.14 0.81
CA SER A 55 -0.40 -2.79 2.17
C SER A 55 0.65 -3.76 2.71
N GLY A 56 0.79 -4.92 2.06
CA GLY A 56 1.55 -6.06 2.53
C GLY A 56 0.76 -6.97 3.47
N LEU A 57 -0.49 -6.64 3.83
CA LEU A 57 -1.35 -7.54 4.59
C LEU A 57 -2.00 -8.55 3.64
N VAL A 58 -1.79 -9.84 3.90
CA VAL A 58 -2.30 -10.95 3.08
C VAL A 58 -2.91 -12.04 3.95
N SER A 59 -3.89 -12.75 3.42
CA SER A 59 -4.54 -13.86 4.11
C SER A 59 -3.82 -15.20 3.93
N GLN A 60 -4.30 -16.22 4.64
CA GLN A 60 -4.13 -17.61 4.22
C GLN A 60 -4.73 -17.87 2.82
N ARG A 61 -4.43 -19.05 2.27
CA ARG A 61 -5.00 -19.50 0.98
C ARG A 61 -6.40 -20.07 1.17
N PHE A 62 -7.24 -19.90 0.15
CA PHE A 62 -8.59 -20.43 0.07
C PHE A 62 -8.74 -21.32 -1.17
N ASN A 63 -9.63 -22.31 -1.04
CA ASN A 63 -9.95 -23.29 -2.08
C ASN A 63 -11.01 -22.79 -3.09
N SER A 64 -11.60 -21.60 -2.86
CA SER A 64 -12.51 -20.94 -3.79
C SER A 64 -12.61 -19.45 -3.48
N LEU A 65 -13.08 -18.66 -4.46
CA LEU A 65 -13.40 -17.24 -4.24
C LEU A 65 -14.52 -17.06 -3.20
N GLN A 66 -15.50 -17.96 -3.21
CA GLN A 66 -16.61 -17.94 -2.26
C GLN A 66 -16.12 -18.15 -0.84
N ALA A 67 -15.28 -19.17 -0.59
CA ALA A 67 -14.70 -19.43 0.71
C ALA A 67 -13.87 -18.25 1.23
N ALA A 68 -13.15 -17.55 0.34
CA ALA A 68 -12.41 -16.34 0.72
C ALA A 68 -13.34 -15.21 1.18
N CYS A 69 -14.46 -14.99 0.48
CA CYS A 69 -15.44 -13.96 0.83
C CYS A 69 -16.18 -14.31 2.12
N GLU A 70 -16.63 -15.56 2.27
CA GLU A 70 -17.29 -16.03 3.49
C GLU A 70 -16.37 -15.93 4.69
N ALA A 71 -15.11 -16.35 4.57
CA ALA A 71 -14.14 -16.21 5.65
C ALA A 71 -13.92 -14.75 6.05
N PHE A 72 -13.89 -13.83 5.07
CA PHE A 72 -13.80 -12.39 5.33
C PHE A 72 -15.01 -11.88 6.14
N GLU A 73 -16.22 -12.18 5.67
CA GLU A 73 -17.45 -11.68 6.31
C GLU A 73 -17.69 -12.27 7.70
N HIS A 74 -17.20 -13.49 7.96
CA HIS A 74 -17.28 -14.14 9.26
C HIS A 74 -16.08 -13.86 10.18
N ASN A 75 -15.16 -12.95 9.79
CA ASN A 75 -13.93 -12.65 10.55
C ASN A 75 -13.04 -13.88 10.83
N GLN A 76 -12.95 -14.80 9.87
CA GLN A 76 -12.18 -16.05 9.94
C GLN A 76 -10.87 -15.98 9.14
N VAL A 77 -10.49 -14.79 8.68
CA VAL A 77 -9.25 -14.59 7.93
C VAL A 77 -8.07 -14.50 8.89
N LEU A 78 -7.04 -15.32 8.64
CA LEU A 78 -5.75 -15.24 9.30
C LEU A 78 -4.86 -14.32 8.48
N TRP A 79 -4.56 -13.16 9.05
CA TRP A 79 -3.74 -12.17 8.38
C TRP A 79 -2.26 -12.37 8.69
N SER A 80 -1.43 -12.12 7.69
CA SER A 80 0.03 -12.14 7.79
C SER A 80 0.62 -11.00 6.96
N HIS A 81 1.89 -10.68 7.21
CA HIS A 81 2.60 -9.65 6.47
C HIS A 81 3.55 -10.24 5.45
N ASP A 82 3.30 -9.95 4.18
CA ASP A 82 4.24 -10.14 3.09
C ASP A 82 5.15 -8.91 2.99
N LEU A 83 6.41 -9.08 3.38
CA LEU A 83 7.40 -8.00 3.38
C LEU A 83 7.76 -7.50 1.98
N TYR A 84 7.64 -8.36 0.96
CA TYR A 84 7.90 -7.96 -0.42
C TYR A 84 6.78 -7.05 -0.93
N LEU A 85 5.52 -7.47 -0.77
CA LEU A 85 4.36 -6.66 -1.14
C LEU A 85 4.29 -5.37 -0.33
N ARG A 86 4.68 -5.40 0.95
CA ARG A 86 4.79 -4.18 1.75
C ARG A 86 5.77 -3.19 1.12
N ARG A 87 7.00 -3.63 0.85
CA ARG A 87 8.04 -2.78 0.25
C ARG A 87 7.63 -2.28 -1.12
N MET A 88 7.06 -3.14 -1.95
CA MET A 88 6.52 -2.76 -3.27
C MET A 88 5.49 -1.65 -3.11
N GLY A 89 4.51 -1.81 -2.21
CA GLY A 89 3.47 -0.81 -2.00
C GLY A 89 4.01 0.52 -1.47
N ASP A 90 5.01 0.47 -0.59
CA ASP A 90 5.69 1.68 -0.10
C ASP A 90 6.48 2.38 -1.22
N GLN A 91 7.15 1.63 -2.10
CA GLN A 91 7.81 2.19 -3.30
C GLN A 91 6.81 2.80 -4.27
N MET A 92 5.67 2.15 -4.52
CA MET A 92 4.59 2.69 -5.34
C MET A 92 4.05 4.00 -4.74
N ALA A 93 3.92 4.09 -3.43
CA ALA A 93 3.46 5.31 -2.75
C ALA A 93 4.48 6.45 -2.85
N LEU A 94 5.78 6.16 -2.73
CA LEU A 94 6.85 7.16 -2.83
C LEU A 94 6.98 7.73 -4.24
N HIS A 95 6.85 6.89 -5.26
CA HIS A 95 7.06 7.29 -6.65
C HIS A 95 5.80 7.76 -7.35
N ARG A 96 4.63 7.79 -6.68
CA ARG A 96 3.37 8.17 -7.32
C ARG A 96 3.41 9.62 -7.83
N SER A 97 3.19 9.80 -9.13
CA SER A 97 2.96 11.10 -9.76
C SER A 97 1.48 11.34 -10.04
N ALA A 98 1.15 12.57 -10.44
CA ALA A 98 -0.19 12.92 -10.87
C ALA A 98 -0.63 12.13 -12.12
N ASP A 99 0.32 11.69 -12.94
CA ASP A 99 0.12 11.08 -14.25
C ASP A 99 0.38 9.56 -14.27
N ASP A 100 0.91 9.01 -13.17
CA ASP A 100 1.51 7.67 -13.13
C ASP A 100 0.56 6.50 -13.40
N TYR A 101 -0.74 6.76 -13.36
CA TYR A 101 -1.72 5.72 -13.66
C TYR A 101 -2.84 6.23 -14.53
N ARG A 102 -2.48 6.57 -15.77
CA ARG A 102 -3.46 6.66 -16.85
C ARG A 102 -3.81 5.24 -17.33
N PRO A 103 -5.07 4.79 -17.19
CA PRO A 103 -5.49 3.47 -17.61
C PRO A 103 -5.18 3.23 -19.09
N THR A 104 -4.85 2.00 -19.47
CA THR A 104 -4.56 1.65 -20.87
C THR A 104 -5.69 2.07 -21.80
N VAL A 105 -6.95 1.92 -21.35
CA VAL A 105 -8.14 2.35 -22.09
C VAL A 105 -8.10 3.85 -22.40
N MET A 106 -7.63 4.68 -21.47
CA MET A 106 -7.54 6.12 -21.66
C MET A 106 -6.35 6.55 -22.51
N LYS A 107 -5.24 5.81 -22.45
CA LYS A 107 -4.11 5.98 -23.38
C LYS A 107 -4.52 5.62 -24.81
N MET A 108 -5.26 4.52 -24.97
CA MET A 108 -5.77 4.08 -26.28
C MET A 108 -6.84 5.02 -26.84
N ALA A 109 -7.74 5.54 -26.00
CA ALA A 109 -8.74 6.52 -26.40
C ALA A 109 -8.08 7.81 -26.93
N GLU A 110 -7.06 8.31 -26.22
CA GLU A 110 -6.28 9.47 -26.65
C GLU A 110 -5.58 9.24 -27.99
N ALA A 111 -4.89 8.10 -28.14
CA ALA A 111 -4.22 7.74 -29.38
C ALA A 111 -5.20 7.62 -30.56
N ALA A 112 -6.45 7.26 -30.29
CA ALA A 112 -7.53 7.20 -31.27
C ALA A 112 -8.24 8.56 -31.50
N GLY A 113 -7.75 9.66 -30.90
CA GLY A 113 -8.35 11.00 -31.03
C GLY A 113 -9.72 11.14 -30.32
N ARG A 114 -10.08 10.20 -29.44
CA ARG A 114 -11.35 10.24 -28.70
C ARG A 114 -11.22 11.10 -27.45
N ALA A 115 -12.35 11.64 -26.99
CA ALA A 115 -12.41 12.36 -25.73
C ALA A 115 -11.98 11.46 -24.56
N VAL A 116 -11.02 11.94 -23.76
CA VAL A 116 -10.50 11.24 -22.60
C VAL A 116 -11.12 11.85 -21.36
N ARG A 117 -11.65 11.01 -20.47
CA ARG A 117 -12.13 11.50 -19.17
C ARG A 117 -10.95 12.05 -18.36
N PRO A 118 -11.04 13.25 -17.79
CA PRO A 118 -9.99 13.76 -16.91
C PRO A 118 -9.90 12.89 -15.65
N ALA A 119 -8.70 12.88 -15.04
CA ALA A 119 -8.50 12.20 -13.77
C ALA A 119 -9.44 12.78 -12.70
N PRO A 120 -10.12 11.96 -11.88
CA PRO A 120 -11.11 12.46 -10.93
C PRO A 120 -10.51 13.31 -9.79
N TRP A 121 -9.19 13.26 -9.60
CA TRP A 121 -8.44 14.13 -8.70
C TRP A 121 -7.86 15.37 -9.37
N SER A 122 -8.01 15.53 -10.70
CA SER A 122 -7.58 16.75 -11.39
C SER A 122 -8.38 17.95 -10.88
N GLY A 123 -7.67 19.01 -10.47
CA GLY A 123 -8.29 20.18 -9.83
C GLY A 123 -8.51 20.07 -8.32
N ARG A 124 -8.17 18.95 -7.66
CA ARG A 124 -8.15 18.87 -6.19
C ARG A 124 -6.76 19.24 -5.65
N PRO A 125 -6.65 20.02 -4.56
CA PRO A 125 -5.36 20.28 -3.92
C PRO A 125 -4.77 18.95 -3.41
N SER A 126 -3.53 18.65 -3.83
CA SER A 126 -2.82 17.47 -3.34
C SER A 126 -2.29 17.76 -1.93
N THR A 127 -2.77 17.04 -0.92
CA THR A 127 -2.14 17.06 0.41
C THR A 127 -0.75 16.42 0.31
N PRO A 128 0.34 17.15 0.55
CA PRO A 128 1.65 16.53 0.62
C PRO A 128 1.67 15.58 1.83
N LEU A 129 2.14 14.35 1.62
CA LEU A 129 2.50 13.47 2.73
C LEU A 129 3.77 14.04 3.35
N SER A 130 3.63 14.91 4.35
CA SER A 130 4.76 15.37 5.15
C SER A 130 5.16 14.23 6.09
N CYS A 131 6.34 13.67 5.85
CA CYS A 131 7.04 12.97 6.93
C CYS A 131 7.51 14.04 7.92
N PRO A 132 7.09 14.02 9.20
CA PRO A 132 7.72 14.88 10.18
C PRO A 132 9.18 14.44 10.31
N VAL A 133 10.09 15.22 9.73
CA VAL A 133 11.52 15.08 10.00
C VAL A 133 11.71 15.65 11.41
N PRO A 134 12.19 14.88 12.40
CA PRO A 134 12.46 15.45 13.70
C PRO A 134 13.52 16.54 13.52
N SER A 135 13.11 17.79 13.78
CA SER A 135 14.00 18.94 13.73
C SER A 135 14.96 18.82 14.91
N VAL A 136 16.23 18.59 14.62
CA VAL A 136 17.30 18.63 15.62
C VAL A 136 17.71 20.09 15.77
N ASP A 137 16.85 20.89 16.40
CA ASP A 137 17.21 22.26 16.74
C ASP A 137 18.12 22.26 17.97
N SER A 138 19.39 22.45 17.66
CA SER A 138 20.44 22.78 18.61
C SER A 138 20.26 24.22 19.08
N SER A 139 19.63 24.41 20.24
CA SER A 139 19.91 25.54 21.15
C SER A 139 19.05 25.46 22.43
N ALA A 140 19.36 24.48 23.28
CA ALA A 140 19.09 24.61 24.71
C ALA A 140 20.12 25.59 25.29
N GLY A 141 19.68 26.82 25.58
CA GLY A 141 20.41 27.73 26.44
C GLY A 141 20.24 27.33 27.90
N LEU A 142 21.34 26.84 28.49
CA LEU A 142 21.75 26.96 29.89
C LEU A 142 20.84 26.36 30.99
N GLY A 143 21.25 25.19 31.49
CA GLY A 143 20.77 24.64 32.76
C GLY A 143 21.33 23.26 33.09
N ALA A 144 22.63 23.20 33.39
CA ALA A 144 23.34 22.23 34.24
C ALA A 144 23.23 20.71 33.98
N ASP A 145 24.43 20.14 33.81
CA ASP A 145 24.92 18.84 34.27
C ASP A 145 24.80 17.56 33.42
N SER A 146 25.98 16.94 33.31
CA SER A 146 26.31 15.57 32.89
C SER A 146 26.44 15.29 31.40
N ALA A 147 27.65 15.58 30.90
CA ALA A 147 28.23 14.93 29.73
C ALA A 147 28.28 13.40 29.92
N GLY A 148 27.44 12.69 29.17
CA GLY A 148 27.55 11.27 28.92
C GLY A 148 27.60 11.04 27.41
N ASP A 149 28.80 10.95 26.86
CA ASP A 149 29.07 10.62 25.45
C ASP A 149 28.30 9.36 25.02
N LEU A 150 27.19 9.53 24.31
CA LEU A 150 26.54 8.43 23.59
C LEU A 150 27.30 8.17 22.29
N LEU A 151 28.45 7.50 22.45
CA LEU A 151 29.18 6.88 21.35
C LEU A 151 28.25 5.97 20.55
N HIS A 152 28.01 6.32 19.28
CA HIS A 152 27.29 5.44 18.35
C HIS A 152 27.96 4.05 18.33
N PRO A 153 27.19 2.95 18.43
CA PRO A 153 27.77 1.62 18.39
C PRO A 153 28.41 1.38 17.03
N ARG A 154 29.75 1.35 17.01
CA ARG A 154 30.57 0.97 15.86
C ARG A 154 30.15 -0.42 15.40
N ARG A 155 29.60 -0.49 14.19
CA ARG A 155 29.26 -1.72 13.48
C ARG A 155 30.50 -2.61 13.38
N ARG A 156 30.56 -3.69 14.16
CA ARG A 156 31.62 -4.72 14.02
C ARG A 156 31.55 -5.30 12.61
N ARG A 157 32.58 -5.05 11.79
CA ARG A 157 32.83 -5.80 10.55
C ARG A 157 32.99 -7.28 10.93
N ARG A 158 32.10 -8.15 10.46
CA ARG A 158 32.34 -9.59 10.50
C ARG A 158 33.54 -9.88 9.59
N SER A 159 34.65 -10.37 10.15
CA SER A 159 35.76 -10.89 9.37
C SER A 159 35.28 -12.16 8.65
N LEU A 160 35.49 -12.21 7.34
CA LEU A 160 35.43 -13.45 6.57
C LEU A 160 36.43 -14.42 7.21
N ARG A 161 35.94 -15.54 7.75
CA ARG A 161 36.81 -16.69 8.00
C ARG A 161 36.99 -17.39 6.66
N GLU A 162 38.26 -17.51 6.25
CA GLU A 162 38.67 -18.30 5.09
C GLU A 162 38.24 -19.78 5.27
N PRO A 163 37.92 -20.48 4.17
CA PRO A 163 37.67 -21.91 4.22
C PRO A 163 38.97 -22.67 4.53
N VAL A 164 38.91 -23.57 5.51
CA VAL A 164 39.97 -24.56 5.75
C VAL A 164 39.86 -25.62 4.67
N HIS A 165 41.01 -25.93 4.04
CA HIS A 165 41.21 -26.95 3.02
C HIS A 165 40.83 -28.36 3.47
#